data_AF-A0A875S9N1-F1
#
_entry.id   AF-A0A875S9N1-F1
#
_cell.length_a   1.000
_cell.length_b   1.000
_cell.length_c   1.000
_cell.angle_alpha   90.00
_cell.angle_beta   90.00
_cell.angle_gamma   90.00
#
_symmetry.space_group_name_H-M   'P 1'
#
loop_
_entity.id
_entity.type
_entity.pdbx_description
1 polymer ?
#
loop_
_entity_poly.entity_id
_entity_poly.type
_entity_poly.pdbx_seq_one_letter_code
_entity_poly.pdbx_strand_id
1 'polypeptide(L)'
;MSLGKLFHYSFDIVVISIILAGIKSSTGYELRVDSIAHTKDSISILRKYLNLGETLFSRCCSYAKSSKSFRMVMLPGTQQVKDAVNDARKKYDKRQ
;
A
#
# COMPACT_ATOMS: atom_id res chain seq x y z
N MET A 1 2.75 33.27 -15.37
CA MET A 1 3.62 32.09 -15.20
C MET A 1 2.78 30.88 -14.82
N SER A 2 2.52 30.01 -15.81
CA SER A 2 2.28 28.55 -15.73
C SER A 2 1.59 27.92 -14.50
N LEU A 3 0.29 28.17 -14.29
CA LEU A 3 -0.55 27.40 -13.36
C LEU A 3 -0.46 25.88 -13.61
N GLY A 4 -0.33 25.47 -14.88
CA GLY A 4 -0.17 24.06 -15.25
C GLY A 4 1.12 23.41 -14.75
N LYS A 5 2.23 24.17 -14.61
CA LYS A 5 3.49 23.62 -14.09
C LYS A 5 3.42 23.40 -12.58
N LEU A 6 2.80 24.33 -11.84
CA LEU A 6 2.59 24.18 -10.39
C LEU A 6 1.74 22.94 -10.07
N PHE A 7 0.68 22.72 -10.84
CA PHE A 7 -0.16 21.53 -10.69
C PHE A 7 0.60 20.24 -11.04
N HIS A 8 1.44 20.28 -12.08
CA HIS A 8 2.25 19.12 -12.46
C HIS A 8 3.25 18.75 -11.36
N TYR A 9 3.99 19.72 -10.82
CA TYR A 9 4.97 19.47 -9.75
C TYR A 9 4.31 19.02 -8.45
N SER A 10 3.16 19.57 -8.08
CA SER A 10 2.44 19.11 -6.88
C SER A 10 1.90 17.70 -7.06
N PHE A 11 1.39 17.38 -8.25
CA PHE A 11 0.94 16.02 -8.58
C PHE A 11 2.10 15.02 -8.52
N ASP A 12 3.25 15.35 -9.12
CA ASP A 12 4.43 14.48 -9.11
C ASP A 12 4.91 14.19 -7.69
N ILE A 13 4.99 15.21 -6.82
CA ILE A 13 5.40 15.03 -5.41
C ILE A 13 4.44 14.07 -4.69
N VAL A 14 3.13 14.19 -4.93
CA VAL A 14 2.13 13.30 -4.32
C VAL A 14 2.27 11.88 -4.86
N VAL A 15 2.43 11.72 -6.17
CA VAL A 15 2.62 10.41 -6.82
C VAL A 15 3.87 9.73 -6.28
N ILE A 16 4.99 10.44 -6.18
CA ILE A 16 6.24 9.92 -5.61
C ILE A 16 6.02 9.44 -4.17
N SER A 17 5.27 10.20 -3.37
CA SER A 17 4.97 9.79 -1.99
C SER A 17 4.12 8.51 -1.92
N ILE A 18 3.11 8.39 -2.78
CA ILE A 18 2.28 7.18 -2.88
C ILE A 18 3.13 5.97 -3.31
N ILE A 19 4.07 6.14 -4.24
CA ILE A 19 4.98 5.07 -4.70
C ILE A 19 5.87 4.61 -3.55
N LEU A 20 6.48 5.54 -2.81
CA LEU A 20 7.31 5.23 -1.63
C LEU A 20 6.51 4.47 -0.56
N ALA A 21 5.28 4.90 -0.30
CA ALA A 21 4.37 4.22 0.60
C ALA A 21 4.00 2.81 0.10
N GLY A 22 3.79 2.65 -1.20
CA GLY A 22 3.56 1.35 -1.83
C GLY A 22 4.76 0.40 -1.68
N ILE A 23 5.99 0.90 -1.85
CA ILE A 23 7.22 0.12 -1.62
C ILE A 23 7.29 -0.32 -0.15
N LYS A 24 7.03 0.59 0.80
CA LYS A 24 6.97 0.26 2.24
C LYS A 24 5.91 -0.81 2.53
N SER A 25 4.70 -0.69 1.95
CA SER A 25 3.63 -1.67 2.12
C SER A 25 3.90 -3.02 1.46
N SER A 26 4.64 -3.05 0.34
CA SER A 26 4.92 -4.28 -0.40
C SER A 26 6.15 -5.02 0.13
N THR A 27 7.13 -4.30 0.67
CA THR A 27 8.43 -4.86 1.07
C THR A 27 8.68 -4.81 2.57
N GLY A 28 7.93 -3.98 3.32
CA GLY A 28 8.15 -3.73 4.74
C GLY A 28 9.30 -2.76 5.04
N TYR A 29 10.02 -2.25 4.03
CA TYR A 29 11.14 -1.33 4.24
C TYR A 29 10.67 0.12 4.27
N GLU A 30 10.97 0.83 5.35
CA GLU A 30 10.72 2.27 5.49
C GLU A 30 11.94 3.08 5.03
N LEU A 31 11.69 4.16 4.27
CA LEU A 31 12.74 5.09 3.90
C LEU A 31 13.27 5.80 5.14
N ARG A 32 14.55 5.62 5.45
CA ARG A 32 15.20 6.29 6.59
C ARG A 32 15.45 7.77 6.30
N VAL A 33 14.46 8.59 6.65
CA VAL A 33 14.45 10.05 6.56
C VAL A 33 15.65 10.70 7.28
N ASP A 34 16.05 10.11 8.41
CA ASP A 34 17.20 10.52 9.23
C ASP A 34 18.55 10.37 8.53
N SER A 35 18.65 9.47 7.54
CA SER A 35 19.89 9.25 6.79
C SER A 35 20.05 10.21 5.62
N ILE A 36 18.96 10.88 5.21
CA ILE A 36 18.91 11.70 3.99
C ILE A 36 18.88 13.19 4.33
N ALA A 37 18.21 13.56 5.42
CA ALA A 37 18.08 14.94 5.84
C ALA A 37 18.93 15.21 7.09
N HIS A 38 19.85 16.19 6.99
CA HIS A 38 20.69 16.61 8.11
C HIS A 38 20.02 17.62 9.05
N THR A 39 18.90 18.21 8.64
CA THR A 39 18.17 19.26 9.38
C THR A 39 16.84 18.74 9.92
N LYS A 40 16.53 19.04 11.19
CA LYS A 40 15.29 18.60 11.88
C LYS A 40 14.01 19.00 11.14
N ASP A 41 13.97 20.21 10.58
CA ASP A 41 12.81 20.70 9.83
C ASP A 41 12.58 19.92 8.54
N SER A 42 13.66 19.62 7.81
CA SER A 42 13.60 18.81 6.59
C SER A 42 13.14 17.38 6.88
N ILE A 43 13.59 16.78 7.99
CA ILE A 43 13.11 15.47 8.44
C ILE A 43 11.60 15.52 8.75
N SER A 44 11.14 16.54 9.48
CA SER A 44 9.72 16.69 9.85
C SER A 44 8.82 16.85 8.63
N ILE A 45 9.24 17.69 7.67
CA ILE A 45 8.54 17.90 6.41
C ILE A 45 8.49 16.59 5.60
N LEU A 46 9.60 15.89 5.46
CA LEU A 46 9.67 14.64 4.70
C LEU A 46 8.85 13.52 5.37
N ARG A 47 8.86 13.42 6.70
CA ARG A 47 7.97 12.51 7.47
C ARG A 47 6.50 12.82 7.22
N LYS A 48 6.10 14.10 7.21
CA LYS A 48 4.73 14.50 6.86
C LYS A 48 4.37 14.11 5.42
N TYR A 49 5.28 14.33 4.47
CA TYR A 49 5.08 13.94 3.08
C TYR A 49 4.89 12.42 2.93
N LEU A 50 5.73 11.60 3.56
CA LEU A 50 5.60 10.14 3.52
C LEU A 50 4.29 9.67 4.15
N ASN A 51 3.91 10.23 5.30
CA ASN A 51 2.66 9.87 5.98
C ASN A 51 1.41 10.23 5.15
N LEU A 52 1.46 11.33 4.39
CA LEU A 52 0.41 11.67 3.43
C LEU A 52 0.31 10.63 2.31
N GLY A 53 1.45 10.16 1.78
CA GLY A 53 1.51 9.11 0.78
C GLY A 53 0.91 7.79 1.28
N GLU A 54 1.23 7.39 2.52
CA GLU A 54 0.66 6.20 3.15
C GLU A 54 -0.86 6.28 3.29
N THR A 55 -1.36 7.44 3.71
CA THR A 55 -2.80 7.67 3.86
C THR A 55 -3.51 7.61 2.51
N LEU A 56 -2.95 8.25 1.47
CA LEU A 56 -3.51 8.22 0.12
C LEU A 56 -3.44 6.81 -0.48
N PHE A 57 -2.31 6.11 -0.35
CA PHE A 57 -2.15 4.75 -0.82
C PHE A 57 -3.19 3.81 -0.18
N SER A 58 -3.34 3.88 1.14
CA SER A 58 -4.36 3.12 1.88
C SER A 58 -5.79 3.44 1.41
N ARG A 59 -6.08 4.73 1.14
CA ARG A 59 -7.37 5.15 0.59
C ARG A 59 -7.58 4.62 -0.83
N CYS A 60 -6.56 4.63 -1.69
CA CYS A 60 -6.61 4.03 -3.02
C CYS A 60 -6.87 2.52 -2.93
N CYS A 61 -6.20 1.79 -2.03
CA CYS A 61 -6.46 0.38 -1.79
C CYS A 61 -7.89 0.13 -1.28
N SER A 62 -8.38 0.97 -0.38
CA SER A 62 -9.76 0.87 0.14
C SER A 62 -10.79 1.14 -0.94
N TYR A 63 -10.52 2.13 -1.80
CA TYR A 63 -11.35 2.43 -2.96
C TYR A 63 -11.35 1.27 -3.96
N ALA A 64 -10.19 0.67 -4.23
CA ALA A 64 -10.08 -0.52 -5.07
C ALA A 64 -10.88 -1.70 -4.48
N LYS A 65 -10.83 -1.92 -3.15
CA LYS A 65 -11.64 -2.95 -2.48
C LYS A 65 -13.15 -2.72 -2.58
N SER A 66 -13.58 -1.45 -2.58
CA SER A 66 -15.00 -1.06 -2.63
C SER A 66 -15.56 -1.02 -4.06
N SER A 67 -14.69 -0.82 -5.06
CA SER A 67 -15.11 -0.67 -6.44
C SER A 67 -15.54 -2.00 -7.05
N LYS A 68 -16.73 -2.02 -7.66
CA LYS A 68 -17.31 -3.17 -8.39
C LYS A 68 -16.46 -3.65 -9.57
N SER A 69 -15.54 -2.82 -10.05
CA SER A 69 -14.66 -3.15 -11.18
C SER A 69 -13.50 -4.07 -10.76
N PHE A 70 -13.05 -3.99 -9.50
CA PHE A 70 -11.93 -4.78 -9.02
C PHE A 70 -12.42 -6.10 -8.42
N ARG A 71 -11.88 -7.21 -8.93
CA ARG A 71 -12.06 -8.53 -8.34
C ARG A 71 -10.83 -8.87 -7.52
N MET A 72 -11.02 -9.35 -6.30
CA MET A 72 -9.93 -9.95 -5.53
C MET A 72 -9.44 -11.19 -6.29
N VAL A 73 -8.25 -11.09 -6.88
CA VAL A 73 -7.58 -12.24 -7.49
C VAL A 73 -6.84 -12.95 -6.37
N MET A 74 -7.20 -14.22 -6.12
CA MET A 74 -6.44 -15.07 -5.22
C MET A 74 -5.11 -15.44 -5.88
N LEU A 75 -4.00 -15.20 -5.18
CA LEU A 75 -2.70 -15.63 -5.63
C LEU A 75 -2.71 -17.16 -5.82
N PRO A 76 -2.21 -17.69 -6.95
CA PRO A 76 -2.14 -19.13 -7.18
C PRO A 76 -1.44 -19.80 -6.00
N GLY A 77 -2.18 -20.66 -5.27
CA GLY A 77 -1.73 -21.31 -4.03
C GLY A 77 -2.63 -21.11 -2.81
N THR A 78 -3.37 -19.98 -2.71
CA THR A 78 -4.34 -19.80 -1.59
C THR A 78 -5.58 -20.68 -1.73
N GLN A 79 -5.97 -20.99 -2.96
CA GLN A 79 -7.01 -21.97 -3.24
C GLN A 79 -6.64 -23.34 -2.65
N GLN A 80 -5.39 -23.78 -2.84
CA GLN A 80 -4.91 -25.06 -2.30
C GLN A 80 -4.97 -25.14 -0.77
N VAL A 81 -4.68 -24.03 -0.07
CA VAL A 81 -4.79 -23.99 1.40
C VAL A 81 -6.25 -24.06 1.84
N LYS A 82 -7.16 -23.32 1.16
CA LYS A 82 -8.59 -23.38 1.47
C LYS A 82 -9.18 -24.77 1.21
N ASP A 83 -8.78 -25.39 0.12
CA ASP A 83 -9.24 -26.73 -0.27
C ASP A 83 -8.69 -27.77 0.72
N ALA A 84 -7.40 -27.68 1.10
CA ALA A 84 -6.80 -28.54 2.12
C ALA A 84 -7.45 -28.38 3.50
N VAL A 85 -7.80 -27.16 3.91
CA VAL A 85 -8.52 -26.89 5.16
C VAL A 85 -9.94 -27.46 5.12
N ASN A 86 -10.65 -27.30 4.00
CA ASN A 86 -12.00 -27.87 3.83
C ASN A 86 -11.98 -29.39 3.84
N ASP A 87 -10.99 -30.02 3.20
CA ASP A 87 -10.80 -31.47 3.20
C ASP A 87 -10.46 -32.00 4.60
N ALA A 88 -9.61 -31.29 5.35
CA ALA A 88 -9.30 -31.63 6.73
C ALA A 88 -10.55 -31.52 7.63
N ARG A 89 -11.36 -30.47 7.45
CA ARG A 89 -12.62 -30.29 8.17
C ARG A 89 -13.63 -31.41 7.87
N LYS A 90 -13.76 -31.81 6.60
CA LYS A 90 -14.65 -32.91 6.18
C LYS A 90 -14.22 -34.26 6.76
N LYS A 91 -12.90 -34.51 6.87
CA LYS A 91 -12.37 -35.72 7.50
C LYS A 91 -12.61 -35.79 9.01
N TYR A 92 -12.64 -34.64 9.68
CA TYR A 92 -12.96 -34.58 11.11
C TYR A 92 -14.44 -34.88 11.37
N ASP A 93 -15.33 -34.25 10.61
CA ASP A 93 -16.79 -34.43 10.71
C ASP A 93 -17.24 -35.87 10.44
N LYS A 94 -16.56 -36.58 9.53
CA LYS A 94 -16.87 -37.99 9.19
C LYS A 94 -16.35 -39.03 10.21
N ARG A 95 -15.56 -38.60 11.20
CA ARG A 95 -15.03 -39.46 12.28
C ARG A 95 -15.79 -39.32 13.59
N GLN A 96 -16.62 -38.28 13.73
CA GLN A 96 -17.62 -38.14 14.79
C GLN A 96 -18.88 -38.90 14.37
#